data_AF-A0A532E0M6-F1
#
_entry.id   AF-A0A532E0M6-F1
#
_cell.length_a   1.000
_cell.length_b   1.000
_cell.length_c   1.000
_cell.angle_alpha   90.00
_cell.angle_beta   90.00
_cell.angle_gamma   90.00
#
_symmetry.space_group_name_H-M   'P 1'
#
loop_
_entity.id
_entity.type
_entity.pdbx_description
1 polymer ?
#
loop_
_entity_poly.entity_id
_entity_poly.type
_entity_poly.pdbx_seq_one_letter_code
_entity_poly.pdbx_strand_id
1 'polypeptide(L)' 'TDQRVQLAQRLLEATEKSMDTVAFEAGFGSATSLRQHFAARLRTSPAQYRREFSRSAQEERVVHMPR' A
#
# COMPACT_ATOMS: atom_id res chain seq x y z
N THR A 1 -7.19 -4.30 -15.65
CA THR A 1 -7.13 -4.41 -14.18
C THR A 1 -6.16 -3.41 -13.53
N ASP A 2 -5.67 -2.40 -14.25
CA ASP A 2 -4.69 -1.44 -13.72
C ASP A 2 -5.31 -0.50 -12.66
N GLN A 3 -6.54 -0.04 -12.89
CA GLN A 3 -7.28 0.83 -11.96
C GLN A 3 -7.41 0.24 -10.56
N ARG A 4 -7.59 -1.09 -10.42
CA ARG A 4 -7.69 -1.74 -9.10
C ARG A 4 -6.35 -1.72 -8.36
N VAL A 5 -5.26 -1.94 -9.08
CA VAL A 5 -3.90 -1.89 -8.51
C VAL A 5 -3.53 -0.45 -8.11
N GLN A 6 -3.93 0.55 -8.91
CA GLN A 6 -3.76 1.95 -8.55
C GLN A 6 -4.60 2.35 -7.33
N LEU A 7 -5.86 1.87 -7.25
CA LEU A 7 -6.70 2.12 -6.09
C LEU A 7 -6.10 1.50 -4.82
N ALA A 8 -5.58 0.28 -4.90
CA ALA A 8 -4.87 -0.35 -3.79
C ALA A 8 -3.62 0.43 -3.36
N GLN A 9 -2.83 0.97 -4.31
CA GLN A 9 -1.71 1.87 -4.00
C GLN A 9 -2.18 3.09 -3.19
N ARG A 10 -3.18 3.82 -3.72
CA ARG A 10 -3.72 5.00 -3.03
C ARG A 10 -4.23 4.69 -1.64
N LEU A 11 -4.88 3.54 -1.44
CA LEU A 11 -5.35 3.11 -0.13
C LEU A 11 -4.21 2.79 0.83
N LEU A 12 -3.11 2.18 0.35
CA LEU A 12 -1.93 1.90 1.16
C LEU A 12 -1.15 3.17 1.51
N GLU A 13 -1.20 4.18 0.64
CA GLU A 13 -0.54 5.48 0.85
C GLU A 13 -1.37 6.38 1.77
N ALA A 14 -2.70 6.39 1.61
CA ALA A 14 -3.61 7.22 2.39
C ALA A 14 -4.00 6.59 3.73
N THR A 15 -3.87 5.27 3.89
CA THR A 15 -4.37 4.54 5.07
C THR A 15 -3.44 3.41 5.49
N GLU A 16 -3.39 3.15 6.80
CA GLU A 16 -2.64 2.02 7.37
C GLU A 16 -3.50 0.76 7.54
N LYS A 17 -4.62 0.68 6.82
CA LYS A 17 -5.59 -0.42 6.90
C LYS A 17 -4.93 -1.77 6.60
N SER A 18 -5.56 -2.84 7.11
CA SER A 18 -5.15 -4.22 6.85
C SER A 18 -5.26 -4.57 5.37
N MET A 19 -4.40 -5.48 4.90
CA MET A 19 -4.35 -5.88 3.49
C MET A 19 -5.67 -6.47 2.99
N ASP A 20 -6.42 -7.18 3.83
CA ASP A 20 -7.74 -7.70 3.49
C ASP A 20 -8.74 -6.58 3.19
N THR A 21 -8.75 -5.52 4.02
CA THR A 21 -9.60 -4.36 3.81
C THR A 21 -9.24 -3.65 2.50
N VAL A 22 -7.94 -3.42 2.27
CA VAL A 22 -7.45 -2.81 1.02
C VAL A 22 -7.83 -3.65 -0.20
N ALA A 23 -7.72 -4.98 -0.10
CA ALA A 23 -8.07 -5.87 -1.19
C ALA A 23 -9.58 -5.87 -1.47
N PHE A 24 -10.42 -5.78 -0.44
CA PHE A 24 -11.86 -5.67 -0.59
C PHE A 24 -12.26 -4.33 -1.23
N GLU A 25 -11.74 -3.21 -0.70
CA GLU A 25 -12.01 -1.86 -1.23
C GLU A 25 -11.49 -1.68 -2.67
N ALA A 26 -10.35 -2.29 -3.01
CA ALA A 26 -9.81 -2.27 -4.37
C ALA A 26 -10.50 -3.25 -5.34
N GLY A 27 -11.42 -4.09 -4.85
CA GLY A 27 -12.18 -5.03 -5.68
C GLY A 27 -11.43 -6.31 -6.08
N PHE A 28 -10.48 -6.77 -5.27
CA PHE A 28 -9.80 -8.07 -5.42
C PHE A 28 -10.42 -9.19 -4.59
N GLY A 29 -11.23 -8.86 -3.59
CA GLY A 29 -11.94 -9.82 -2.74
C GLY A 29 -11.08 -10.51 -1.67
N SER A 30 -9.76 -10.61 -1.85
CA SER A 30 -8.84 -11.13 -0.83
C SER A 30 -7.42 -10.60 -0.99
N ALA A 31 -6.69 -10.50 0.13
CA ALA A 31 -5.29 -10.09 0.17
C ALA A 31 -4.39 -10.95 -0.75
N THR A 32 -4.70 -12.23 -0.95
CA THR A 32 -3.92 -13.11 -1.84
C THR A 32 -4.04 -12.71 -3.31
N SER A 33 -5.26 -12.49 -3.81
CA SER A 33 -5.48 -11.99 -5.19
C SER A 33 -4.82 -10.63 -5.40
N LEU A 34 -4.96 -9.72 -4.43
CA LEU A 34 -4.28 -8.43 -4.47
C LEU A 34 -2.77 -8.61 -4.63
N ARG A 35 -2.13 -9.43 -3.80
CA ARG A 35 -0.68 -9.68 -3.87
C ARG A 35 -0.26 -10.23 -5.22
N GLN A 36 -0.99 -11.21 -5.78
CA GLN A 36 -0.67 -11.79 -7.08
C GLN A 36 -0.73 -10.75 -8.20
N HIS A 37 -1.82 -9.98 -8.28
CA HIS A 37 -1.97 -8.93 -9.30
C HIS A 37 -0.98 -7.78 -9.11
N PHE A 38 -0.71 -7.39 -7.86
CA PHE A 38 0.22 -6.32 -7.54
C PHE A 38 1.67 -6.73 -7.88
N ALA A 39 2.08 -7.94 -7.49
CA ALA A 39 3.41 -8.47 -7.82
C ALA A 39 3.60 -8.66 -9.32
N ALA A 40 2.58 -9.15 -10.04
CA ALA A 40 2.63 -9.25 -11.49
C ALA A 40 2.81 -7.89 -12.19
N ARG A 41 2.28 -6.81 -11.60
CA ARG A 41 2.28 -5.48 -12.22
C ARG A 41 3.44 -4.57 -11.78
N LEU A 42 3.74 -4.52 -10.49
CA LEU A 42 4.76 -3.66 -9.88
C LEU A 42 6.05 -4.40 -9.50
N ARG A 43 6.09 -5.73 -9.64
CA ARG A 43 7.22 -6.57 -9.22
C ARG A 43 7.61 -6.38 -7.74
N THR A 44 6.67 -5.92 -6.92
CA THR A 44 6.83 -5.78 -5.47
C THR A 44 5.57 -6.25 -4.76
N SER A 45 5.68 -6.49 -3.46
CA SER A 45 4.55 -6.89 -2.63
C SER A 45 3.89 -5.66 -1.99
N PRO A 46 2.55 -5.62 -1.86
CA PRO A 46 1.85 -4.51 -1.18
C PRO A 46 2.31 -4.33 0.27
N ALA A 47 2.78 -5.39 0.92
CA ALA A 47 3.42 -5.35 2.24
C ALA A 47 4.73 -4.55 2.26
N GLN A 48 5.57 -4.76 1.25
CA GLN A 48 6.83 -4.07 1.11
C GLN A 48 6.58 -2.61 0.74
N TYR A 49 5.67 -2.37 -0.21
CA TYR A 49 5.22 -1.01 -0.58
C TYR A 49 4.72 -0.23 0.63
N ARG A 50 3.85 -0.83 1.47
CA ARG A 50 3.37 -0.21 2.71
C ARG A 50 4.49 0.06 3.71
N ARG A 51 5.47 -0.85 3.85
CA ARG A 51 6.61 -0.64 4.74
C ARG A 51 7.47 0.53 4.30
N GLU A 52 7.75 0.66 3.01
CA GLU A 52 8.54 1.79 2.50
C GLU A 52 7.80 3.11 2.70
N PHE A 53 6.50 3.15 2.38
CA PHE A 53 5.70 4.37 2.54
C PHE A 53 5.45 4.75 4.01
N SER A 54 5.18 3.75 4.86
CA SER A 54 5.06 3.96 6.31
C SER A 54 6.39 4.45 6.89
N ARG A 55 7.53 3.90 6.46
CA ARG A 55 8.84 4.38 6.88
C ARG A 55 9.08 5.84 6.47
N SER A 56 8.71 6.23 5.25
CA SER A 56 8.78 7.63 4.79
C SER A 56 7.90 8.57 5.64
N ALA A 57 6.69 8.14 6.02
CA ALA A 57 5.80 8.90 6.90
C ALA A 57 6.32 8.98 8.35
N GLN A 58 7.09 7.98 8.81
CA GLN A 58 7.75 8.01 10.13
C GLN A 58 9.04 8.84 10.10
N GLU A 59 9.76 8.90 8.98
CA GLU A 59 11.00 9.69 8.81
C GLU A 59 10.70 11.20 8.88
N GLU A 60 9.55 11.65 8.36
CA GLU A 60 9.10 13.05 8.47
C GLU A 60 8.80 13.47 9.92
N ARG A 61 8.43 12.53 10.80
CA ARG A 61 8.20 12.83 12.23
C ARG A 61 9.48 12.97 13.04
N VAL A 62 10.63 12.61 12.49
CA VAL A 62 11.95 12.74 13.15
C VAL A 62 12.69 14.01 12.69
N VAL A 63 12.24 14.69 11.64
CA VAL A 63 12.94 15.85 11.04
C VAL A 63 12.30 17.22 11.35
N HIS A 64 11.26 17.30 12.19
CA HIS A 64 10.77 18.61 12.69
C HIS A 64 11.33 18.94 14.09
N MET A 65 12.65 19.10 14.18
CA MET A 65 13.30 19.77 15.31
C MET A 65 13.64 21.21 14.85
N PRO A 66 13.13 22.28 15.50
CA PRO A 66 13.32 23.64 15.02
C PRO A 66 14.73 24.14 15.35
N ARG A 67 15.33 24.88 14.42
CA ARG A 67 16.33 25.90 14.71
C ARG A 67 15.89 27.21 14.08
#